data_AF-A0A2D4ELJ6-F1
#
_entry.id   AF-A0A2D4ELJ6-F1
#
_cell.length_a   1.000
_cell.length_b   1.000
_cell.length_c   1.000
_cell.angle_alpha   90.00
_cell.angle_beta   90.00
_cell.angle_gamma   90.00
#
_symmetry.space_group_name_H-M   'P 1'
#
loop_
_entity.id
_entity.type
_entity.pdbx_description
1 polymer ?
#
loop_
_entity_poly.entity_id
_entity_poly.type
_entity_poly.pdbx_seq_one_letter_code
_entity_poly.pdbx_strand_id
1 'polypeptide(L)'
;PAPDAAVFLLSELQLPVTAEDIALATNKDKQLATIKDWVQRGWPRDIPNDFKAFKCRQTELNVLKGCVLWGSRVVIPQVFRSHIIDVLHEGHPGINQMKALARSYVWWPGLDEAVTNKVQMCHTCQ
;
A
#
# COMPACT_ATOMS: atom_id res chain seq x y z
N PRO A 1 4.02 16.05 7.95
CA PRO A 1 4.98 15.51 6.95
C PRO A 1 4.37 15.56 5.55
N ALA A 2 5.10 16.12 4.58
CA ALA A 2 4.59 16.27 3.21
C ALA A 2 4.42 14.90 2.53
N PRO A 3 3.39 14.69 1.69
CA PRO A 3 3.14 13.43 1.00
C PRO A 3 4.29 13.00 0.07
N ASP A 4 5.14 13.94 -0.37
CA ASP A 4 6.36 13.66 -1.14
C ASP A 4 7.37 12.79 -0.38
N ALA A 5 7.43 12.90 0.95
CA ALA A 5 8.34 12.08 1.75
C ALA A 5 8.03 10.59 1.61
N ALA A 6 6.76 10.21 1.47
CA ALA A 6 6.36 8.82 1.34
C ALA A 6 6.86 8.17 0.05
N VAL A 7 6.70 8.88 -1.07
CA VAL A 7 7.14 8.42 -2.40
C VAL A 7 8.67 8.40 -2.48
N PHE A 8 9.33 9.38 -1.86
CA PHE A 8 10.78 9.42 -1.74
C PHE A 8 11.33 8.34 -0.80
N LEU A 9 10.61 7.99 0.27
CA LEU A 9 11.00 6.90 1.18
C LEU A 9 10.82 5.52 0.55
N LEU A 10 9.89 5.33 -0.41
CA LEU A 10 9.86 4.09 -1.19
C LEU A 10 11.16 3.89 -1.97
N SER A 11 11.79 4.96 -2.47
CA SER A 11 13.11 4.87 -3.09
C SER A 11 14.23 4.64 -2.06
N GLU A 12 14.10 5.12 -0.82
CA GLU A 12 15.09 4.86 0.25
C GLU A 12 14.98 3.46 0.85
N LEU A 13 13.79 2.84 0.86
CA LEU A 13 13.59 1.45 1.29
C LEU A 13 14.23 0.41 0.36
N GLN A 14 14.97 0.84 -0.67
CA GLN A 14 15.50 -0.02 -1.74
C GLN A 14 14.45 -1.02 -2.27
N LEU A 15 13.17 -0.64 -2.25
CA LEU A 15 12.13 -1.45 -2.86
C LEU A 15 12.46 -1.51 -4.36
N PRO A 16 12.55 -2.69 -4.97
CA PRO A 16 12.88 -2.80 -6.39
C PRO A 16 11.67 -2.44 -7.29
N VAL A 17 10.71 -1.68 -6.74
CA VAL A 17 9.54 -1.17 -7.41
C VAL A 17 9.55 0.34 -7.26
N THR A 18 9.65 1.05 -8.38
CA THR A 18 9.69 2.51 -8.37
C THR A 18 8.29 3.10 -8.21
N ALA A 19 8.21 4.39 -7.87
CA ALA A 19 6.95 5.13 -7.86
C ALA A 19 6.26 5.13 -9.24
N GLU A 20 7.05 5.13 -10.32
CA GLU A 20 6.53 5.05 -11.69
C GLU A 20 5.88 3.70 -11.97
N ASP A 21 6.51 2.61 -11.54
CA ASP A 21 5.92 1.26 -11.64
C ASP A 21 4.61 1.16 -10.88
N ILE A 22 4.56 1.71 -9.66
CA ILE A 22 3.33 1.77 -8.84
C ILE A 22 2.25 2.59 -9.54
N ALA A 23 2.59 3.74 -10.13
CA ALA A 23 1.64 4.57 -10.85
C ALA A 23 1.08 3.85 -12.10
N LEU A 24 1.95 3.18 -12.86
CA LEU A 24 1.56 2.39 -14.03
C LEU A 24 0.65 1.23 -13.63
N ALA A 25 0.98 0.49 -12.57
CA ALA A 25 0.16 -0.59 -12.06
C ALA A 25 -1.16 -0.09 -11.46
N THR A 26 -1.15 1.07 -10.79
CA THR A 26 -2.37 1.73 -10.26
C THR A 26 -3.36 2.02 -11.38
N ASN A 27 -2.90 2.46 -12.55
CA ASN A 27 -3.79 2.71 -13.69
C ASN A 27 -4.33 1.41 -14.32
N LYS A 28 -3.62 0.28 -14.18
CA LYS A 28 -4.04 -1.03 -14.69
C LYS A 28 -4.93 -1.79 -13.70
N ASP A 29 -4.79 -1.51 -12.40
CA ASP A 29 -5.60 -2.07 -11.32
C ASP A 29 -6.99 -1.41 -11.32
N LYS A 30 -8.03 -2.17 -11.65
CA LYS A 30 -9.41 -1.64 -11.76
C LYS A 30 -9.88 -0.97 -10.47
N GLN A 31 -9.51 -1.51 -9.31
CA GLN A 31 -9.94 -0.97 -8.02
C GLN A 31 -9.20 0.35 -7.75
N LEU A 32 -7.87 0.35 -7.87
CA LEU A 32 -7.09 1.55 -7.58
C LEU A 32 -7.25 2.66 -8.61
N ALA A 33 -7.45 2.33 -9.89
CA ALA A 33 -7.77 3.31 -10.93
C ALA A 33 -9.10 4.03 -10.61
N THR A 34 -10.11 3.27 -10.16
CA THR A 34 -11.40 3.84 -9.74
C THR A 34 -11.25 4.72 -8.50
N ILE A 35 -10.49 4.27 -7.50
CA ILE A 35 -10.23 5.06 -6.29
C ILE A 35 -9.47 6.34 -6.62
N LYS A 36 -8.46 6.27 -7.49
CA LYS A 36 -7.70 7.43 -7.95
C LYS A 36 -8.63 8.47 -8.58
N ASP A 37 -9.56 8.04 -9.43
CA ASP A 37 -10.55 8.92 -10.04
C ASP A 37 -11.46 9.57 -9.00
N TRP A 38 -11.99 8.79 -8.05
CA TRP A 38 -12.85 9.31 -6.97
C TRP A 38 -12.13 10.24 -6.00
N VAL A 39 -10.85 10.02 -5.73
CA VAL A 39 -10.05 10.94 -4.91
C VAL A 39 -9.89 12.28 -5.61
N GLN A 40 -9.76 12.30 -6.94
CA GLN A 40 -9.58 13.54 -7.71
C GLN A 40 -10.89 14.27 -8.04
N ARG A 41 -11.96 13.52 -8.34
CA ARG A 41 -13.23 14.06 -8.85
C ARG A 41 -14.36 14.07 -7.82
N GLY A 42 -14.14 13.42 -6.67
CA GLY A 42 -15.14 13.24 -5.63
C GLY A 42 -15.69 11.82 -5.61
N TRP A 43 -16.11 11.39 -4.42
CA TRP A 43 -16.61 10.05 -4.18
C TRP A 43 -18.12 9.97 -4.43
N PRO A 44 -18.63 8.87 -5.00
CA PRO A 44 -20.07 8.63 -5.08
C PRO A 44 -20.67 8.43 -3.68
N ARG A 45 -22.00 8.56 -3.60
CA ARG A 45 -22.77 8.30 -2.38
C ARG A 45 -22.82 6.80 -2.08
N ASP A 46 -23.21 6.02 -3.06
CA ASP A 46 -23.27 4.57 -2.98
C ASP A 46 -22.01 3.94 -3.57
N ILE A 47 -21.40 3.03 -2.82
CA ILE A 47 -20.17 2.34 -3.21
C ILE A 47 -20.31 0.83 -3.00
N PRO A 48 -19.67 0.01 -3.85
CA PRO A 48 -19.57 -1.43 -3.61
C PRO A 48 -18.76 -1.73 -2.34
N ASN A 49 -19.00 -2.90 -1.75
CA ASN A 49 -18.34 -3.33 -0.51
C ASN A 49 -16.81 -3.32 -0.61
N ASP A 50 -16.26 -3.68 -1.77
CA ASP A 50 -14.81 -3.77 -1.98
C ASP A 50 -14.11 -2.42 -1.82
N PHE A 51 -14.84 -1.30 -1.92
CA PHE A 51 -14.31 0.05 -1.78
C PHE A 51 -14.52 0.64 -0.38
N LYS A 52 -15.28 -0.02 0.50
CA LYS A 52 -15.61 0.50 1.85
C LYS A 52 -14.36 0.85 2.65
N ALA A 53 -13.34 -0.01 2.60
CA ALA A 53 -12.08 0.24 3.30
C ALA A 53 -11.42 1.56 2.86
N PHE A 54 -11.51 1.92 1.58
CA PHE A 54 -10.97 3.18 1.07
C PHE A 54 -11.89 4.36 1.37
N LYS A 55 -13.21 4.18 1.25
CA LYS A 55 -14.19 5.24 1.57
C LYS A 55 -14.14 5.68 3.03
N CYS A 56 -13.96 4.75 3.97
CA CYS A 56 -13.79 5.09 5.39
C CYS A 56 -12.54 5.96 5.64
N ARG A 57 -11.60 5.99 4.69
CA ARG A 57 -10.35 6.76 4.74
C ARG A 57 -10.32 7.91 3.73
N GLN A 58 -11.45 8.22 3.07
CA GLN A 58 -11.51 9.14 1.93
C GLN A 58 -10.91 10.52 2.20
N THR A 59 -11.01 11.02 3.43
CA THR A 59 -10.51 12.35 3.84
C THR A 59 -8.99 12.41 3.92
N GLU A 60 -8.33 11.25 4.01
CA GLU A 60 -6.88 11.13 4.10
C GLU A 60 -6.28 10.52 2.82
N LEU A 61 -7.11 10.16 1.85
CA LEU A 61 -6.64 9.66 0.57
C LEU A 61 -6.25 10.81 -0.35
N ASN A 62 -5.09 10.68 -1.01
CA ASN A 62 -4.60 11.65 -1.98
C ASN A 62 -3.91 10.94 -3.16
N VAL A 63 -3.71 11.66 -4.26
CA VAL A 63 -2.98 11.18 -5.44
C VAL A 63 -1.76 12.05 -5.66
N LEU A 64 -0.58 11.42 -5.69
CA LEU A 64 0.69 12.09 -5.94
C LEU A 64 1.47 11.33 -7.00
N LYS A 65 1.91 12.02 -8.06
CA LYS A 65 2.65 11.43 -9.20
C LYS A 65 1.99 10.16 -9.75
N GLY A 66 0.66 10.13 -9.76
CA GLY A 66 -0.13 9.00 -10.25
C GLY A 66 -0.30 7.82 -9.28
N CYS A 67 0.37 7.83 -8.12
CA CYS A 67 0.18 6.88 -7.04
C CYS A 67 -0.97 7.32 -6.12
N VAL A 68 -1.70 6.36 -5.55
CA VAL A 68 -2.67 6.62 -4.48
C VAL A 68 -1.94 6.53 -3.13
N LEU A 69 -2.24 7.46 -2.22
CA LEU A 69 -1.68 7.51 -0.87
C LEU A 69 -2.79 7.57 0.17
N TRP A 70 -2.53 7.00 1.35
CA TRP A 70 -3.30 7.23 2.57
C TRP A 70 -2.40 7.93 3.60
N GLY A 71 -2.65 9.21 3.86
CA GLY A 71 -1.73 10.06 4.61
C GLY A 71 -0.36 10.10 3.92
N SER A 72 0.67 9.56 4.57
CA SER A 72 2.03 9.40 4.03
C SER A 72 2.37 7.96 3.65
N ARG A 73 1.38 7.11 3.38
CA ARG A 73 1.58 5.70 3.03
C ARG A 73 1.16 5.47 1.60
N VAL A 74 1.97 4.74 0.83
CA VAL A 74 1.61 4.42 -0.55
C VAL A 74 0.67 3.22 -0.58
N VAL A 75 -0.43 3.36 -1.33
CA VAL A 75 -1.39 2.29 -1.53
C VAL A 75 -0.86 1.35 -2.60
N ILE A 76 -0.60 0.10 -2.23
CA ILE A 76 0.10 -0.84 -3.11
C ILE A 76 -0.88 -1.60 -4.02
N PRO A 77 -0.70 -1.52 -5.36
CA PRO A 77 -1.43 -2.32 -6.34
C PRO A 77 -1.30 -3.82 -6.08
N GLN A 78 -2.33 -4.60 -6.38
CA GLN A 78 -2.36 -6.02 -6.05
C GLN A 78 -1.12 -6.78 -6.56
N VAL A 79 -0.65 -6.44 -7.76
CA VAL A 79 0.51 -7.08 -8.41
C VAL A 79 1.83 -6.95 -7.64
N PHE A 80 1.97 -5.95 -6.77
CA PHE A 80 3.21 -5.73 -6.00
C PHE A 80 3.11 -6.17 -4.54
N ARG A 81 1.92 -6.53 -4.04
CA ARG A 81 1.72 -6.83 -2.61
C ARG A 81 2.59 -7.99 -2.12
N SER A 82 2.67 -9.09 -2.88
CA SER A 82 3.52 -10.24 -2.52
C SER A 82 4.98 -9.83 -2.42
N HIS A 83 5.46 -9.11 -3.44
CA HIS A 83 6.82 -8.66 -3.51
C HIS A 83 7.20 -7.72 -2.36
N ILE A 84 6.34 -6.76 -2.00
CA ILE A 84 6.55 -5.89 -0.82
C ILE A 84 6.60 -6.71 0.47
N ILE A 85 5.74 -7.72 0.62
CA ILE A 85 5.76 -8.61 1.80
C ILE A 85 7.07 -9.42 1.86
N ASP A 86 7.59 -9.87 0.73
CA ASP A 86 8.86 -10.58 0.66
C ASP A 86 10.04 -9.70 1.09
N VAL A 87 10.10 -8.45 0.61
CA VAL A 87 11.14 -7.49 1.02
C VAL A 87 11.02 -7.15 2.51
N LEU A 88 9.81 -6.90 3.01
CA LEU A 88 9.59 -6.64 4.43
C LEU A 88 9.99 -7.84 5.32
N HIS A 89 9.98 -9.06 4.77
CA HIS A 89 10.36 -10.28 5.47
C HIS A 89 11.86 -10.60 5.36
N GLU A 90 12.61 -9.86 4.54
CA GLU A 90 14.04 -10.04 4.39
C GLU A 90 14.74 -9.85 5.74
N GLY A 91 15.65 -10.77 6.08
CA GLY A 91 16.30 -10.79 7.39
C GLY A 91 15.42 -11.31 8.53
N HIS A 92 14.23 -11.84 8.23
CA HIS A 92 13.30 -12.47 9.18
C HIS A 92 12.91 -11.60 10.38
N PRO A 93 12.54 -10.31 10.18
CA PRO A 93 12.06 -9.47 11.27
C PRO A 93 10.77 -10.09 11.82
N GLY A 94 10.72 -10.30 13.14
CA GLY A 94 9.55 -10.87 13.78
C GLY A 94 8.27 -10.07 13.47
N ILE A 95 7.11 -10.70 13.62
CA ILE A 95 5.79 -10.17 13.19
C ILE A 95 5.52 -8.72 13.60
N ASN A 96 5.90 -8.32 14.82
CA ASN A 96 5.65 -6.97 15.32
C ASN A 96 6.50 -5.93 14.60
N GLN A 97 7.78 -6.23 14.38
CA GLN A 97 8.70 -5.36 13.66
C GLN A 97 8.26 -5.20 12.20
N MET A 98 7.90 -6.31 11.56
CA MET A 98 7.43 -6.32 10.18
C MET A 98 6.12 -5.53 10.00
N LYS A 99 5.16 -5.66 10.93
CA LYS A 99 3.93 -4.83 10.95
C LYS A 99 4.25 -3.35 11.15
N ALA A 100 5.13 -3.01 12.08
CA ALA A 100 5.51 -1.62 12.35
C ALA A 100 6.16 -0.97 11.12
N LEU A 101 7.06 -1.69 10.45
CA LEU A 101 7.71 -1.25 9.22
C LEU A 101 6.68 -1.06 8.10
N ALA A 102 5.86 -2.07 7.84
CA ALA A 102 4.86 -2.01 6.78
C ALA A 102 3.90 -0.83 6.96
N ARG A 103 3.35 -0.65 8.17
CA ARG A 103 2.42 0.44 8.51
C ARG A 103 3.07 1.83 8.46
N SER A 104 4.39 1.92 8.41
CA SER A 104 5.08 3.21 8.29
C SER A 104 5.09 3.72 6.85
N TYR A 105 5.01 2.84 5.85
CA TYR A 105 5.30 3.19 4.46
C TYR A 105 4.23 2.79 3.46
N VAL A 106 3.56 1.67 3.69
CA VAL A 106 2.63 1.07 2.72
C VAL A 106 1.28 0.78 3.34
N TRP A 107 0.27 0.66 2.49
CA TRP A 107 -1.05 0.26 2.91
C TRP A 107 -1.84 -0.46 1.82
N TRP A 108 -2.64 -1.44 2.25
CA TRP A 108 -3.79 -1.96 1.51
C TRP A 108 -4.73 -2.65 2.53
N PRO A 109 -6.01 -2.86 2.18
CA PRO A 109 -6.90 -3.66 3.02
C PRO A 109 -6.34 -5.08 3.20
N GLY A 110 -6.10 -5.50 4.44
CA GLY A 110 -5.51 -6.82 4.75
C GLY A 110 -3.98 -6.85 4.89
N LEU A 111 -3.29 -5.70 4.95
CA LEU A 111 -1.83 -5.65 5.12
C LEU A 111 -1.33 -6.47 6.33
N ASP A 112 -1.92 -6.27 7.51
CA ASP A 112 -1.46 -6.96 8.73
C ASP A 112 -1.66 -8.48 8.66
N GLU A 113 -2.72 -8.92 7.98
CA GLU A 113 -3.00 -10.33 7.74
C GLU A 113 -1.95 -10.92 6.79
N ALA A 114 -1.63 -10.23 5.70
CA ALA A 114 -0.57 -10.65 4.77
C ALA A 114 0.79 -10.80 5.47
N VAL A 115 1.14 -9.85 6.36
CA VAL A 115 2.36 -9.93 7.19
C VAL A 115 2.30 -11.14 8.13
N THR A 116 1.17 -11.33 8.82
CA THR A 116 0.99 -12.44 9.76
C THR A 116 1.14 -13.78 9.06
N ASN A 117 0.49 -13.95 7.91
CA ASN A 117 0.55 -15.18 7.11
C ASN A 117 1.97 -15.46 6.63
N LYS A 118 2.71 -14.44 6.16
CA LYS A 118 4.10 -14.62 5.72
C LYS A 118 5.00 -15.13 6.84
N VAL A 119 4.89 -14.55 8.03
CA VAL A 119 5.71 -14.96 9.20
C VAL A 119 5.31 -16.36 9.66
N GLN A 120 4.01 -16.67 9.73
CA GLN A 120 3.52 -17.98 10.15
C GLN A 120 3.93 -19.12 9.19
N MET A 121 4.07 -18.82 7.90
CA MET A 121 4.52 -19.78 6.89
C MET A 121 6.05 -19.93 6.80
N CYS A 122 6.81 -19.12 7.55
CA CYS A 122 8.26 -19.14 7.49
C CYS A 122 8.86 -20.05 8.57
N HIS A 123 9.56 -21.11 8.15
CA HIS A 123 10.24 -22.04 9.07
C HIS A 123 11.25 -21.33 9.99
N THR A 124 11.96 -20.31 9.51
CA THR A 124 12.96 -19.58 10.31
C THR A 124 12.32 -18.68 11.37
N CYS A 125 11.08 -18.24 11.17
CA CYS A 125 10.38 -17.36 12.11
C CYS A 125 9.45 -18.09 13.09
N GLN A 126 9.30 -19.41 12.92
CA GLN A 126 8.63 -20.29 13.88
C GLN A 126 9.57 -20.66 15.03
#